data_AF-A0A830GJ24-F1
#
_entry.id   AF-A0A830GJ24-F1
#
_cell.length_a   1.000
_cell.length_b   1.000
_cell.length_c   1.000
_cell.angle_alpha   90.00
_cell.angle_beta   90.00
_cell.angle_gamma   90.00
#
_symmetry.space_group_name_H-M   'P 1'
#
loop_
_entity.id
_entity.type
_entity.pdbx_description
1 polymer ?
#
loop_
_entity_poly.entity_id
_entity_poly.type
_entity_poly.pdbx_seq_one_letter_code
_entity_poly.pdbx_strand_id
1 'polypeptide(L)'
;MTKCFGKLYELRGVTYACSDTSNLREDFNNMIENIALVVNAVLQEGTTGAAPAIPAGAAAALAVGLAALGSGYAERGIGAAAVGAIAEDDSMFGRGLILTVLPETLVILALVVVFILG
;
A
#
# COMPACT_ATOMS: atom_id res chain seq x y z
N MET A 1 13.34 -5.92 20.78
CA MET A 1 14.43 -4.92 20.58
C MET A 1 14.12 -4.02 19.38
N THR A 2 12.85 -3.66 19.17
CA THR A 2 12.39 -2.58 18.28
C THR A 2 12.57 -1.26 19.01
N LYS A 3 13.83 -0.93 19.32
CA LYS A 3 14.17 0.39 19.82
C LYS A 3 13.87 1.34 18.67
N CYS A 4 12.76 2.06 18.80
CA CYS A 4 12.48 3.23 17.99
C CYS A 4 13.77 4.05 17.94
N PHE A 5 14.31 4.20 16.74
CA PHE A 5 15.61 4.81 16.53
C PHE A 5 15.49 6.28 16.93
N GLY A 6 16.07 6.63 18.07
CA GLY A 6 15.98 7.97 18.64
C GLY A 6 14.75 8.21 19.52
N LYS A 7 14.97 8.94 20.61
CA LYS A 7 13.90 9.56 21.41
C LYS A 7 12.87 10.23 20.49
N LEU A 8 11.61 10.24 20.93
CA LEU A 8 10.60 11.22 20.55
C LEU A 8 11.25 12.61 20.26
N TYR A 9 11.42 13.02 18.99
CA TYR A 9 11.61 14.43 18.59
C TYR A 9 10.41 15.32 18.94
N GLU A 10 10.12 15.62 20.21
CA GLU A 10 8.98 16.48 20.59
C GLU A 10 9.12 17.93 20.08
N LEU A 11 8.80 18.15 18.80
CA LEU A 11 8.70 19.48 18.20
C LEU A 11 7.31 20.03 18.50
N ARG A 12 7.21 20.86 19.55
CA ARG A 12 6.01 21.64 19.89
C ARG A 12 4.72 20.81 20.12
N GLY A 13 4.80 19.69 20.84
CA GLY A 13 3.60 18.99 21.32
C GLY A 13 2.83 18.20 20.25
N VAL A 14 3.46 17.88 19.11
CA VAL A 14 2.89 16.99 18.08
C VAL A 14 3.67 15.68 18.07
N THR A 15 2.99 14.60 18.45
CA THR A 15 3.52 13.23 18.46
C THR A 15 3.53 12.70 17.02
N TYR A 16 4.71 12.40 16.49
CA TYR A 16 4.87 11.61 15.26
C TYR A 16 5.03 10.16 15.70
N ALA A 17 4.19 9.30 15.15
CA ALA A 17 4.14 7.91 15.54
C ALA A 17 5.40 7.18 15.06
N CYS A 18 6.09 6.54 16.00
CA CYS A 18 6.72 5.24 15.70
C CYS A 18 5.63 4.38 15.05
N SER A 19 5.90 3.68 13.95
CA SER A 19 4.89 2.81 13.34
C SER A 19 4.49 1.72 14.34
N ASP A 20 3.45 1.96 15.13
CA ASP A 20 2.94 1.04 16.15
C ASP A 20 2.39 -0.21 15.47
N THR A 21 3.18 -1.27 15.43
CA THR A 21 2.80 -2.55 14.82
C THR A 21 1.69 -3.28 15.57
N SER A 22 1.32 -2.82 16.78
CA SER A 22 0.21 -3.36 17.56
C SER A 22 -1.15 -3.07 16.92
N ASN A 23 -1.37 -1.85 16.44
CA ASN A 23 -2.61 -1.45 15.75
C ASN A 23 -2.59 -1.78 14.25
N LEU A 24 -1.41 -1.97 13.66
CA LEU A 24 -1.26 -2.32 12.25
C LEU A 24 -1.93 -3.67 11.89
N ARG A 25 -1.98 -4.62 12.85
CA ARG A 25 -2.70 -5.90 12.70
C ARG A 25 -4.22 -5.67 12.65
N GLU A 26 -4.74 -4.79 13.49
CA GLU A 26 -6.18 -4.46 13.52
C GLU A 26 -6.58 -3.65 12.28
N ASP A 27 -5.78 -2.65 11.88
CA ASP A 27 -6.00 -1.89 10.64
C ASP A 27 -6.03 -2.80 9.41
N PHE A 28 -5.12 -3.78 9.34
CA PHE A 28 -5.08 -4.73 8.23
C PHE A 28 -6.27 -5.70 8.25
N ASN A 29 -6.69 -6.16 9.43
CA ASN A 29 -7.88 -7.00 9.57
C ASN A 29 -9.15 -6.23 9.17
N ASN A 30 -9.30 -4.98 9.63
CA ASN A 30 -10.39 -4.08 9.25
C ASN A 30 -10.36 -3.78 7.74
N MET A 31 -9.18 -3.60 7.15
CA MET A 31 -9.02 -3.40 5.71
C MET A 31 -9.39 -4.66 4.93
N ILE A 32 -9.03 -5.86 5.41
CA ILE A 32 -9.43 -7.14 4.81
C ILE A 32 -10.94 -7.34 4.86
N GLU A 33 -11.60 -7.02 5.98
CA GLU A 33 -13.06 -7.14 6.10
C GLU A 33 -13.77 -6.16 5.15
N ASN A 34 -13.27 -4.93 5.02
CA ASN A 34 -13.78 -3.97 4.05
C ASN A 34 -13.48 -4.38 2.60
N ILE A 35 -12.37 -5.06 2.33
CA ILE A 35 -12.06 -5.63 1.01
C ILE A 35 -13.05 -6.74 0.67
N ALA A 36 -13.45 -7.60 1.61
CA ALA A 36 -14.45 -8.63 1.36
C ALA A 36 -15.80 -8.04 0.92
N LEU A 37 -16.19 -6.89 1.47
CA LEU A 37 -17.35 -6.12 1.02
C LEU A 37 -17.19 -5.65 -0.44
N VAL A 38 -16.02 -5.11 -0.79
CA VAL A 38 -15.71 -4.65 -2.17
C VAL A 38 -15.68 -5.82 -3.16
N VAL A 39 -15.14 -6.98 -2.76
CA VAL A 39 -15.12 -8.20 -3.58
C VAL A 39 -16.53 -8.68 -3.89
N ASN A 40 -17.43 -8.69 -2.91
CA ASN A 40 -18.83 -9.05 -3.14
C ASN A 40 -19.53 -8.10 -4.13
N ALA A 41 -19.18 -6.80 -4.11
CA ALA A 41 -19.70 -5.83 -5.08
C ALA A 41 -19.11 -6.03 -6.50
N VAL A 42 -17.84 -6.44 -6.61
CA VAL A 42 -17.19 -6.74 -7.90
C VAL A 42 -17.70 -8.04 -8.53
N LEU A 43 -18.04 -9.04 -7.72
CA LEU A 43 -18.55 -10.35 -8.16
C LEU A 43 -20.07 -10.35 -8.40
N GLN A 44 -20.72 -9.19 -8.39
CA GLN A 44 -22.17 -9.11 -8.53
C GLN A 44 -22.57 -9.50 -9.96
N GLU A 45 -23.12 -10.71 -10.14
CA GLU A 45 -23.69 -11.14 -11.41
C GLU A 45 -24.96 -10.32 -11.69
N GLY A 46 -24.98 -9.57 -12.79
CA GLY A 46 -26.18 -8.86 -13.23
C GLY A 46 -27.31 -9.85 -13.53
N THR A 47 -28.50 -9.62 -12.98
CA THR A 47 -29.67 -10.52 -13.05
C THR A 47 -30.34 -10.61 -14.42
N THR A 48 -29.63 -10.33 -15.52
CA THR A 48 -30.14 -10.46 -16.88
C THR A 48 -29.05 -11.01 -17.81
N GLY A 49 -29.29 -12.21 -18.33
CA GLY A 49 -28.33 -13.07 -19.02
C GLY A 49 -27.32 -12.41 -19.97
N ALA A 50 -26.09 -12.95 -19.86
CA ALA A 50 -25.03 -13.01 -20.87
C ALA A 50 -24.02 -11.85 -21.00
N ALA A 51 -23.94 -10.90 -20.05
CA ALA A 51 -22.77 -10.00 -19.97
C ALA A 51 -22.25 -9.89 -18.53
N PRO A 52 -20.92 -9.91 -18.31
CA PRO A 52 -20.36 -9.61 -17.00
C PRO A 52 -20.76 -8.19 -16.58
N ALA A 53 -21.22 -8.01 -15.33
CA ALA A 53 -21.66 -6.72 -14.80
C ALA A 53 -20.54 -5.66 -14.80
N ILE A 54 -19.28 -6.12 -14.74
CA ILE A 54 -18.09 -5.30 -14.90
C ILE A 54 -17.44 -5.67 -16.25
N PRO A 55 -17.34 -4.74 -17.21
CA PRO A 55 -16.60 -4.99 -18.46
C PRO A 55 -15.11 -5.16 -18.17
N ALA A 56 -14.40 -5.92 -19.01
CA ALA A 56 -13.01 -6.29 -18.81
C ALA A 56 -12.08 -5.09 -18.50
N GLY A 57 -12.27 -3.95 -19.19
CA GLY A 57 -11.50 -2.73 -18.93
C GLY A 57 -11.77 -2.10 -17.56
N ALA A 58 -13.01 -2.15 -17.07
CA ALA A 58 -13.35 -1.64 -15.74
C ALA A 58 -12.83 -2.56 -14.63
N ALA A 59 -12.83 -3.88 -14.87
CA ALA A 59 -12.23 -4.86 -13.95
C ALA A 59 -10.71 -4.66 -13.87
N ALA A 60 -10.05 -4.41 -15.01
CA ALA A 60 -8.62 -4.15 -15.07
C ALA A 60 -8.26 -2.82 -14.35
N ALA A 61 -9.04 -1.75 -14.56
CA ALA A 61 -8.84 -0.47 -13.88
C ALA A 61 -9.00 -0.59 -12.35
N LEU A 62 -10.01 -1.34 -11.87
CA LEU A 62 -10.19 -1.62 -10.45
C LEU A 62 -9.02 -2.44 -9.87
N ALA A 63 -8.54 -3.44 -10.58
CA ALA A 63 -7.39 -4.25 -10.14
C ALA A 63 -6.12 -3.40 -9.98
N VAL A 64 -5.85 -2.48 -10.91
CA VAL A 64 -4.72 -1.55 -10.79
C VAL A 64 -4.90 -0.54 -9.66
N GLY A 65 -6.11 0.00 -9.48
CA GLY A 65 -6.42 0.89 -8.37
C GLY A 65 -6.19 0.23 -7.00
N LEU A 66 -6.61 -1.03 -6.85
CA LEU A 66 -6.38 -1.81 -5.62
C LEU A 66 -4.89 -2.16 -5.42
N ALA A 67 -4.18 -2.53 -6.49
CA ALA A 67 -2.74 -2.78 -6.45
C ALA A 67 -1.94 -1.53 -6.04
N ALA A 68 -2.30 -0.36 -6.60
CA ALA A 68 -1.67 0.92 -6.26
C ALA A 68 -1.99 1.38 -4.83
N LEU A 69 -3.21 1.12 -4.33
CA LEU A 69 -3.55 1.38 -2.94
C LEU A 69 -2.70 0.54 -1.97
N GLY A 70 -2.51 -0.74 -2.30
CA GLY A 70 -1.68 -1.66 -1.50
C GLY A 70 -0.20 -1.29 -1.50
N SER A 71 0.36 -0.90 -2.64
CA SER A 71 1.77 -0.50 -2.73
C SER A 71 2.04 0.81 -1.99
N GLY A 72 1.17 1.82 -2.11
CA GLY A 72 1.30 3.08 -1.37
C GLY A 72 1.17 2.88 0.14
N TYR A 73 0.36 1.92 0.58
CA TYR A 73 0.29 1.53 1.99
C TYR A 73 1.59 0.89 2.48
N ALA A 74 2.29 0.11 1.65
CA ALA A 74 3.59 -0.45 2.01
C ALA A 74 4.70 0.64 2.04
N GLU A 75 4.67 1.55 1.07
CA GLU A 75 5.67 2.61 0.93
C GLU A 75 5.71 3.58 2.11
N ARG A 76 4.55 3.89 2.73
CA ARG A 76 4.50 4.78 3.90
C ARG A 76 5.40 4.32 5.05
N GLY A 77 5.53 3.01 5.26
CA GLY A 77 6.37 2.43 6.30
C GLY A 77 7.85 2.39 5.90
N ILE A 78 8.11 2.07 4.62
CA ILE A 78 9.47 2.02 4.07
C ILE A 78 10.09 3.42 4.06
N GLY A 79 9.34 4.45 3.65
CA GLY A 79 9.79 5.84 3.63
C GLY A 79 10.09 6.38 5.02
N ALA A 80 9.23 6.11 6.01
CA ALA A 80 9.47 6.51 7.39
C ALA A 80 10.73 5.84 7.98
N ALA A 81 10.95 4.55 7.70
CA ALA A 81 12.14 3.84 8.13
C ALA A 81 13.41 4.31 7.39
N ALA A 82 13.32 4.59 6.09
CA ALA A 82 14.43 5.06 5.27
C ALA A 82 14.93 6.43 5.71
N VAL A 83 14.03 7.41 5.90
CA VAL A 83 14.41 8.76 6.38
C VAL A 83 14.99 8.70 7.81
N GLY A 84 14.45 7.82 8.67
CA GLY A 84 14.99 7.58 10.00
C GLY A 84 16.42 7.01 9.99
N ALA A 85 16.72 6.09 9.08
CA ALA A 85 18.06 5.51 8.92
C ALA A 85 19.05 6.49 8.29
N ILE A 86 18.61 7.32 7.33
CA ILE A 86 19.44 8.39 6.74
C ILE A 86 19.83 9.42 7.80
N ALA A 87 18.98 9.68 8.79
CA ALA A 87 19.30 10.58 9.89
C ALA A 87 20.41 10.04 10.83
N GLU A 88 20.66 8.73 10.85
CA GLU A 88 21.78 8.12 11.58
C GLU A 88 23.04 8.03 10.72
N ASP A 89 22.89 7.60 9.47
CA ASP A 89 24.00 7.37 8.56
C ASP A 89 23.60 7.70 7.11
N ASP A 90 24.23 8.73 6.55
CA ASP A 90 24.03 9.19 5.17
C ASP A 90 24.35 8.10 4.13
N SER A 91 25.19 7.12 4.46
CA SER A 91 25.52 6.00 3.57
C SER A 91 24.31 5.07 3.31
N MET A 92 23.27 5.15 4.14
CA MET A 92 22.04 4.36 3.98
C MET A 92 21.07 4.94 2.96
N PHE A 93 21.32 6.15 2.42
CA PHE A 93 20.46 6.79 1.41
C PHE A 93 20.18 5.87 0.21
N GLY A 94 21.22 5.24 -0.35
CA GLY A 94 21.08 4.36 -1.51
C GLY A 94 20.27 3.09 -1.21
N ARG A 95 20.39 2.53 0.01
CA ARG A 95 19.63 1.35 0.43
C ARG A 95 18.18 1.72 0.72
N GLY A 96 17.92 2.88 1.30
CA GLY A 96 16.58 3.43 1.49
C GLY A 96 15.85 3.60 0.16
N LEU A 97 16.54 4.17 -0.84
CA LEU A 97 16.00 4.34 -2.19
C LEU A 97 15.70 3.01 -2.88
N ILE A 98 16.56 1.98 -2.72
CA ILE A 98 16.33 0.67 -3.33
C ILE A 98 15.08 -0.03 -2.73
N LEU A 99 14.80 0.19 -1.44
CA LEU A 99 13.68 -0.45 -0.75
C LEU A 99 12.33 0.20 -1.12
N THR A 100 12.29 1.51 -1.41
CA THR A 100 11.07 2.18 -1.90
C THR A 100 10.76 1.83 -3.36
N VAL A 101 11.76 1.47 -4.16
CA VAL A 101 11.56 1.03 -5.55
C VAL A 101 10.90 -0.35 -5.63
N LEU A 102 11.05 -1.22 -4.63
CA LEU A 102 10.41 -2.53 -4.62
C LEU A 102 8.87 -2.47 -4.80
N PRO A 103 8.10 -1.72 -3.99
CA PRO A 103 6.66 -1.57 -4.20
C PRO A 103 6.30 -0.83 -5.49
N GLU A 104 7.15 0.07 -6.00
CA GLU A 104 6.94 0.77 -7.26
C GLU A 104 6.88 -0.20 -8.45
N THR A 105 7.79 -1.19 -8.50
CA THR A 105 7.82 -2.17 -9.58
C THR A 105 6.52 -2.96 -9.70
N LEU A 106 5.85 -3.29 -8.60
CA LEU A 106 4.55 -3.97 -8.64
C LEU A 106 3.45 -3.11 -9.26
N VAL A 107 3.44 -1.80 -9.01
CA VAL A 107 2.46 -0.88 -9.61
C VAL A 107 2.68 -0.79 -11.11
N ILE A 108 3.94 -0.70 -11.55
CA ILE A 108 4.27 -0.66 -12.97
C ILE A 108 3.82 -1.96 -13.66
N LEU A 109 4.07 -3.13 -13.05
CA LEU A 109 3.59 -4.41 -13.60
C LEU A 109 2.05 -4.47 -13.68
N ALA A 110 1.34 -3.95 -12.69
CA ALA A 110 -0.11 -3.87 -12.71
C ALA A 110 -0.62 -2.94 -13.84
N LEU A 111 0.01 -1.78 -14.02
CA LEU A 111 -0.29 -0.86 -15.13
C LEU A 111 -0.08 -1.52 -16.50
N VAL A 112 1.00 -2.29 -16.67
CA VAL A 112 1.26 -3.03 -17.92
C VAL A 112 0.12 -4.01 -18.23
N VAL A 113 -0.44 -4.69 -17.23
CA VAL A 113 -1.58 -5.60 -17.42
C VAL A 113 -2.81 -4.87 -17.93
N VAL A 114 -3.10 -3.65 -17.44
CA VAL A 114 -4.18 -2.81 -17.98
C VAL A 114 -3.95 -2.42 -19.43
N PHE A 115 -2.72 -2.10 -19.83
CA PHE A 115 -2.43 -1.77 -21.24
C PHE A 115 -2.54 -2.97 -22.18
N ILE A 116 -2.37 -4.20 -21.68
CA ILE A 116 -2.47 -5.42 -22.48
C ILE A 116 -3.93 -5.91 -22.58
N LEU A 117 -4.70 -5.79 -21.50
CA LEU A 117 -6.08 -6.28 -21.41
C LEU A 117 -7.16 -5.22 -21.70
N GLY A 118 -6.79 -3.94 -21.62
CA GLY A 118 -7.67 -2.79 -21.82
C GLY A 118 -7.83 -2.37 -23.27
#